data_AF-A0A925G519-F1
#
_entry.id   AF-A0A925G519-F1
#
_cell.length_a   1.000
_cell.length_b   1.000
_cell.length_c   1.000
_cell.angle_alpha   90.00
_cell.angle_beta   90.00
_cell.angle_gamma   90.00
#
_symmetry.space_group_name_H-M   'P 1'
#
loop_
_entity.id
_entity.type
_entity.pdbx_description
1 polymer ?
#
loop_
_entity_poly.entity_id
_entity_poly.type
_entity_poly.pdbx_seq_one_letter_code
_entity_poly.pdbx_strand_id
1 'polypeptide(L)'
;DGTFLSSVQVGAIPDMLVFTPDGEKVLVANEAEPSTDYLNDPEGSVSIIDLRIGKSRFNYPPFQRGVANITQADVTTAGFTAFNSTPLDSSIRIFGVNATVAKDLEPEYITISADSQTAWVTLQENNAIGILDISQGAFTSLKGLGFKNHQLAGNSLDASDRDGAGGAGLINIANWPVFGMYQPDAIASYRYQGNTYLVTANEGDAREYTALTEERRISALTLDATAFPNAAALQSNAQLGRLNVTNTRGDTKGDGDFDALYVFGARSFSIWDAQVTQVFDSGNQFEQRTATALPTFFNSNHDSNASFDTRSDNKGPEPEGVVIGEMFGGAYAFIGLERVGGIMVYDISNPVNPRFVQYINNRNFAGNPGTGTAGDLAPEGLIFIPASQSPNGQPLLVSANEVSGTVTIFQIQQAP
;
A
#
# COMPACT_ATOMS: atom_id res chain seq x y z
N ASP A 1 15.83 -8.48 26.83
CA ASP A 1 16.99 -7.61 27.19
C ASP A 1 17.73 -7.08 25.94
N GLY A 2 17.29 -7.40 24.72
CA GLY A 2 17.96 -6.94 23.50
C GLY A 2 19.25 -7.70 23.18
N THR A 3 19.50 -8.83 23.86
CA THR A 3 20.66 -9.69 23.57
C THR A 3 20.55 -10.27 22.17
N PHE A 4 21.56 -9.98 21.34
CA PHE A 4 21.68 -10.56 20.01
C PHE A 4 21.74 -12.09 20.09
N LEU A 5 20.93 -12.77 19.29
CA LEU A 5 20.84 -14.23 19.26
C LEU A 5 21.53 -14.83 18.02
N SER A 6 21.25 -14.27 16.84
CA SER A 6 21.64 -14.84 15.56
C SER A 6 21.31 -13.90 14.41
N SER A 7 21.92 -14.12 13.25
CA SER A 7 21.60 -13.42 12.00
C SER A 7 21.76 -14.35 10.81
N VAL A 8 20.94 -14.15 9.79
CA VAL A 8 21.04 -14.80 8.47
C VAL A 8 20.93 -13.73 7.39
N GLN A 9 21.41 -14.04 6.19
CA GLN A 9 21.27 -13.16 5.05
C GLN A 9 19.95 -13.42 4.34
N VAL A 10 19.24 -12.35 4.01
CA VAL A 10 18.00 -12.32 3.20
C VAL A 10 18.27 -11.70 1.83
N GLY A 11 17.23 -11.43 1.05
CA GLY A 11 17.33 -10.80 -0.26
C GLY A 11 17.80 -9.34 -0.21
N ALA A 12 17.79 -8.69 -1.37
CA ALA A 12 18.21 -7.29 -1.50
C ALA A 12 17.12 -6.35 -0.99
N ILE A 13 17.52 -5.33 -0.22
CA ILE A 13 16.64 -4.26 0.28
C ILE A 13 15.42 -4.85 1.01
N PRO A 14 15.62 -5.47 2.19
CA PRO A 14 14.50 -5.99 2.97
C PRO A 14 13.66 -4.83 3.50
N ASP A 15 12.37 -4.88 3.23
CA ASP A 15 11.45 -3.78 3.51
C ASP A 15 10.53 -4.12 4.69
N MET A 16 9.85 -5.27 4.60
CA MET A 16 8.89 -5.73 5.60
C MET A 16 9.21 -7.14 6.11
N LEU A 17 8.84 -7.43 7.37
CA LEU A 17 8.84 -8.80 7.90
C LEU A 17 7.55 -9.15 8.65
N VAL A 18 7.19 -10.43 8.63
CA VAL A 18 6.03 -10.97 9.34
C VAL A 18 6.28 -12.39 9.80
N PHE A 19 5.76 -12.73 10.99
CA PHE A 19 5.78 -14.10 11.50
C PHE A 19 4.59 -14.88 10.99
N THR A 20 4.77 -16.17 10.68
CA THR A 20 3.62 -17.06 10.47
C THR A 20 2.78 -17.14 11.76
N PRO A 21 1.44 -17.32 11.66
CA PRO A 21 0.58 -17.40 12.85
C PRO A 21 0.95 -18.49 13.87
N ASP A 22 1.57 -19.58 13.42
CA ASP A 22 2.10 -20.64 14.28
C ASP A 22 3.47 -20.32 14.94
N GLY A 23 4.08 -19.18 14.59
CA GLY A 23 5.40 -18.75 15.06
C GLY A 23 6.56 -19.58 14.52
N GLU A 24 6.33 -20.48 13.56
CA GLU A 24 7.33 -21.40 13.03
C GLU A 24 8.27 -20.75 12.01
N LYS A 25 7.88 -19.65 11.37
CA LYS A 25 8.69 -18.99 10.32
C LYS A 25 8.58 -17.48 10.40
N VAL A 26 9.60 -16.81 9.87
CA VAL A 26 9.56 -15.38 9.50
C VAL A 26 9.64 -15.27 7.99
N LEU A 27 8.78 -14.46 7.40
CA LEU A 27 8.88 -14.06 6.00
C LEU A 27 9.40 -12.63 5.96
N VAL A 28 10.31 -12.35 5.03
CA VAL A 28 10.88 -11.02 4.79
C VAL A 28 10.69 -10.68 3.32
N ALA A 29 9.96 -9.62 3.02
CA ALA A 29 9.87 -9.05 1.68
C ALA A 29 11.18 -8.35 1.36
N ASN A 30 11.72 -8.62 0.19
CA ASN A 30 12.96 -8.05 -0.29
C ASN A 30 12.60 -7.34 -1.60
N GLU A 31 12.38 -6.04 -1.46
CA GLU A 31 11.85 -5.13 -2.48
C GLU A 31 12.76 -5.12 -3.70
N ALA A 32 14.07 -5.04 -3.44
CA ALA A 32 15.11 -5.12 -4.47
C ALA A 32 15.08 -3.98 -5.50
N GLU A 33 14.69 -2.77 -5.08
CA GLU A 33 14.77 -1.58 -5.93
C GLU A 33 16.11 -1.42 -6.66
N PRO A 34 16.10 -0.89 -7.89
CA PRO A 34 17.30 -0.63 -8.65
C PRO A 34 18.12 0.53 -8.06
N SER A 35 19.42 0.55 -8.34
CA SER A 35 20.23 1.76 -8.19
C SER A 35 19.68 2.88 -9.08
N THR A 36 19.95 4.15 -8.72
CA THR A 36 19.40 5.31 -9.43
C THR A 36 19.75 5.38 -10.93
N ASP A 37 20.83 4.72 -11.35
CA ASP A 37 21.27 4.59 -12.74
C ASP A 37 20.82 3.28 -13.43
N TYR A 38 20.05 2.44 -12.75
CA TYR A 38 19.59 1.10 -13.18
C TYR A 38 20.72 0.11 -13.51
N LEU A 39 21.96 0.37 -13.10
CA LEU A 39 23.08 -0.55 -13.35
C LEU A 39 23.12 -1.73 -12.38
N ASN A 40 22.55 -1.57 -11.18
CA ASN A 40 22.35 -2.63 -10.22
C ASN A 40 20.86 -2.76 -9.92
N ASP A 41 20.25 -3.81 -10.47
CA ASP A 41 18.82 -4.06 -10.43
C ASP A 41 18.64 -5.55 -10.05
N PRO A 42 18.63 -5.86 -8.75
CA PRO A 42 18.48 -7.23 -8.26
C PRO A 42 17.08 -7.80 -8.54
N GLU A 43 16.89 -9.11 -8.38
CA GLU A 43 15.55 -9.70 -8.45
C GLU A 43 14.84 -9.58 -7.10
N GLY A 44 13.60 -9.08 -7.11
CA GLY A 44 12.72 -9.07 -5.95
C GLY A 44 12.40 -10.48 -5.46
N SER A 45 12.19 -10.63 -4.15
CA SER A 45 11.95 -11.94 -3.56
C SER A 45 11.34 -11.90 -2.16
N VAL A 46 10.87 -13.04 -1.68
CA VAL A 46 10.54 -13.24 -0.26
C VAL A 46 11.47 -14.29 0.35
N SER A 47 12.12 -13.92 1.45
CA SER A 47 12.96 -14.82 2.23
C SER A 47 12.13 -15.46 3.34
N ILE A 48 12.09 -16.79 3.37
CA ILE A 48 11.36 -17.60 4.35
C ILE A 48 12.38 -18.23 5.29
N ILE A 49 12.38 -17.80 6.54
CA ILE A 49 13.30 -18.24 7.57
C ILE A 49 12.57 -19.26 8.45
N ASP A 50 13.00 -20.52 8.42
CA ASP A 50 12.45 -21.55 9.28
C ASP A 50 13.00 -21.39 10.71
N LEU A 51 12.13 -21.03 11.63
CA LEU A 51 12.45 -20.92 13.06
C LEU A 51 12.22 -22.23 13.79
N ARG A 52 11.64 -23.24 13.12
CA ARG A 52 11.46 -24.54 13.74
C ARG A 52 12.79 -25.15 14.07
N ILE A 53 12.74 -25.85 15.17
CA ILE A 53 13.79 -26.75 15.57
C ILE A 53 13.89 -27.87 14.51
N GLY A 54 15.05 -27.99 13.85
CA GLY A 54 15.30 -28.97 12.80
C GLY A 54 14.77 -30.37 13.12
N LYS A 55 14.00 -30.95 12.18
CA LYS A 55 13.61 -32.37 12.23
C LYS A 55 14.87 -33.21 12.09
N SER A 56 15.41 -33.72 13.20
CA SER A 56 16.33 -34.85 13.10
C SER A 56 15.62 -36.00 12.41
N ARG A 57 16.16 -36.49 11.28
CA ARG A 57 15.75 -37.77 10.69
C ARG A 57 16.03 -38.96 11.63
N PHE A 58 16.72 -38.72 12.76
CA PHE A 58 17.19 -39.71 13.71
C PHE A 58 16.82 -39.32 15.14
N ASN A 59 15.73 -39.92 15.61
CA ASN A 59 15.03 -39.77 16.89
C ASN A 59 15.94 -39.77 18.15
N TYR A 60 16.64 -38.68 18.50
CA TYR A 60 17.46 -38.56 19.74
C TYR A 60 17.76 -37.08 20.09
N PRO A 61 17.93 -36.74 21.40
CA PRO A 61 16.95 -36.09 22.31
C PRO A 61 16.36 -34.76 21.76
N PRO A 62 15.43 -34.05 22.43
CA PRO A 62 14.84 -32.84 21.86
C PRO A 62 15.92 -31.77 21.70
N PHE A 63 16.43 -31.60 20.49
CA PHE A 63 17.27 -30.47 20.16
C PHE A 63 16.44 -29.22 20.43
N GLN A 64 16.99 -28.28 21.19
CA GLN A 64 16.46 -26.92 21.26
C GLN A 64 17.21 -26.11 20.20
N ARG A 65 16.53 -25.70 19.15
CA ARG A 65 17.02 -24.67 18.22
C ARG A 65 15.90 -23.68 17.97
N GLY A 66 15.65 -22.84 18.97
CA GLY A 66 14.95 -21.59 18.74
C GLY A 66 15.88 -20.59 18.03
N VAL A 67 15.38 -19.37 17.86
CA VAL A 67 16.02 -18.26 17.11
C VAL A 67 17.54 -18.22 17.22
N ALA A 68 18.13 -18.42 18.42
CA ALA A 68 19.58 -18.42 18.65
C ALA A 68 20.45 -19.40 17.82
N ASN A 69 19.87 -20.34 17.08
CA ASN A 69 20.65 -21.32 16.29
C ASN A 69 20.27 -21.35 14.80
N ILE A 70 19.56 -20.34 14.29
CA ILE A 70 19.29 -20.22 12.85
C ILE A 70 20.60 -20.07 12.07
N THR A 71 20.61 -20.65 10.88
CA THR A 71 21.74 -20.62 9.94
C THR A 71 21.24 -20.29 8.55
N GLN A 72 22.15 -20.03 7.61
CA GLN A 72 21.76 -19.77 6.22
C GLN A 72 21.02 -20.95 5.57
N ALA A 73 21.20 -22.18 6.07
CA ALA A 73 20.48 -23.34 5.56
C ALA A 73 18.99 -23.34 5.91
N ASP A 74 18.57 -22.49 6.85
CA ASP A 74 17.18 -22.34 7.28
C ASP A 74 16.43 -21.25 6.47
N VAL A 75 17.13 -20.59 5.53
CA VAL A 75 16.56 -19.56 4.66
C VAL A 75 16.22 -20.15 3.29
N THR A 76 14.97 -20.01 2.87
CA THR A 76 14.51 -20.27 1.50
C THR A 76 14.13 -18.96 0.83
N THR A 77 14.70 -18.65 -0.33
CA THR A 77 14.36 -17.44 -1.09
C THR A 77 13.40 -17.78 -2.22
N ALA A 78 12.17 -17.29 -2.13
CA ALA A 78 11.15 -17.40 -3.16
C ALA A 78 11.27 -16.20 -4.10
N GLY A 79 11.73 -16.42 -5.33
CA GLY A 79 11.80 -15.39 -6.38
C GLY A 79 10.73 -15.57 -7.45
N PHE A 80 10.76 -14.70 -8.46
CA PHE A 80 9.77 -14.66 -9.54
C PHE A 80 10.28 -15.17 -10.89
N THR A 81 11.48 -15.77 -10.96
CA THR A 81 12.10 -16.21 -12.23
C THR A 81 11.17 -17.11 -13.07
N ALA A 82 10.30 -17.90 -12.43
CA ALA A 82 9.31 -18.75 -13.11
C ALA A 82 8.28 -17.94 -13.93
N PHE A 83 8.07 -16.67 -13.62
CA PHE A 83 7.14 -15.78 -14.32
C PHE A 83 7.79 -15.05 -15.49
N ASN A 84 9.12 -15.09 -15.67
CA ASN A 84 9.83 -14.41 -16.77
C ASN A 84 9.33 -14.80 -18.17
N SER A 85 8.76 -16.00 -18.31
CA SER A 85 8.22 -16.52 -19.57
C SER A 85 6.72 -16.81 -19.52
N THR A 86 6.04 -16.41 -18.44
CA THR A 86 4.61 -16.65 -18.25
C THR A 86 3.81 -15.41 -18.69
N PRO A 87 2.76 -15.56 -19.53
CA PRO A 87 1.86 -14.45 -19.82
C PRO A 87 1.23 -13.91 -18.54
N LEU A 88 1.35 -12.61 -18.31
CA LEU A 88 0.79 -11.94 -17.15
C LEU A 88 -0.58 -11.34 -17.46
N ASP A 89 -1.36 -11.09 -16.41
CA ASP A 89 -2.55 -10.25 -16.52
C ASP A 89 -2.14 -8.86 -17.03
N SER A 90 -2.89 -8.32 -17.99
CA SER A 90 -2.57 -7.05 -18.64
C SER A 90 -2.59 -5.84 -17.72
N SER A 91 -3.11 -5.94 -16.49
CA SER A 91 -3.08 -4.89 -15.48
C SER A 91 -1.83 -4.93 -14.60
N ILE A 92 -1.04 -6.01 -14.65
CA ILE A 92 0.28 -6.09 -14.01
C ILE A 92 1.24 -5.25 -14.85
N ARG A 93 1.94 -4.34 -14.20
CA ARG A 93 2.87 -3.42 -14.84
C ARG A 93 4.28 -4.02 -14.79
N ILE A 94 4.89 -4.20 -15.96
CA ILE A 94 6.31 -4.55 -16.10
C ILE A 94 6.98 -3.49 -16.95
N PHE A 95 7.80 -2.61 -16.36
CA PHE A 95 8.20 -1.36 -17.02
C PHE A 95 9.59 -0.81 -16.67
N GLY A 96 10.36 -1.50 -15.82
CA GLY A 96 11.74 -1.16 -15.50
C GLY A 96 12.67 -1.30 -16.71
N VAL A 97 13.81 -0.63 -16.63
CA VAL A 97 14.75 -0.50 -17.76
C VAL A 97 15.38 -1.85 -18.11
N ASN A 98 14.96 -2.44 -19.24
CA ASN A 98 15.39 -3.77 -19.70
C ASN A 98 15.14 -4.89 -18.67
N ALA A 99 14.11 -4.73 -17.83
CA ALA A 99 13.83 -5.67 -16.75
C ALA A 99 13.21 -6.99 -17.28
N THR A 100 13.58 -8.10 -16.64
CA THR A 100 12.76 -9.31 -16.66
C THR A 100 11.61 -9.12 -15.67
N VAL A 101 10.59 -9.98 -15.72
CA VAL A 101 9.53 -9.96 -14.69
C VAL A 101 10.12 -10.07 -13.29
N ALA A 102 11.11 -10.92 -13.08
CA ALA A 102 11.69 -11.14 -11.76
C ALA A 102 12.54 -9.98 -11.23
N LYS A 103 13.11 -9.17 -12.11
CA LYS A 103 13.77 -7.91 -11.74
C LYS A 103 12.74 -6.82 -11.45
N ASP A 104 11.68 -6.79 -12.24
CA ASP A 104 10.71 -5.71 -12.15
C ASP A 104 9.73 -5.83 -11.00
N LEU A 105 9.51 -7.03 -10.46
CA LEU A 105 8.59 -7.21 -9.35
C LEU A 105 9.27 -6.85 -8.03
N GLU A 106 8.73 -5.88 -7.31
CA GLU A 106 9.25 -5.33 -6.05
C GLU A 106 8.31 -5.67 -4.88
N PRO A 107 8.61 -6.71 -4.05
CA PRO A 107 7.81 -7.07 -2.88
C PRO A 107 7.95 -6.10 -1.70
N GLU A 108 6.82 -5.65 -1.15
CA GLU A 108 6.78 -4.73 0.00
C GLU A 108 6.13 -5.39 1.22
N TYR A 109 4.80 -5.42 1.32
CA TYR A 109 4.11 -5.97 2.50
C TYR A 109 3.59 -7.39 2.29
N ILE A 110 3.58 -8.15 3.40
CA ILE A 110 3.14 -9.54 3.44
C ILE A 110 2.01 -9.73 4.47
N THR A 111 0.94 -10.41 4.08
CA THR A 111 0.00 -11.00 5.05
C THR A 111 -0.10 -12.50 4.89
N ILE A 112 -0.35 -13.21 6.00
CA ILE A 112 -0.29 -14.67 6.05
C ILE A 112 -1.65 -15.25 6.48
N SER A 113 -2.07 -16.28 5.74
CA SER A 113 -3.24 -17.10 6.06
C SER A 113 -3.18 -17.72 7.46
N ALA A 114 -4.34 -17.88 8.10
CA ALA A 114 -4.45 -18.38 9.46
C ALA A 114 -3.88 -19.81 9.69
N ASP A 115 -3.68 -20.59 8.63
CA ASP A 115 -3.09 -21.93 8.67
C ASP A 115 -1.58 -21.95 8.33
N SER A 116 -0.97 -20.78 8.19
CA SER A 116 0.45 -20.57 7.88
C SER A 116 0.91 -21.19 6.55
N GLN A 117 0.00 -21.46 5.60
CA GLN A 117 0.36 -22.11 4.33
C GLN A 117 0.53 -21.14 3.17
N THR A 118 -0.27 -20.08 3.14
CA THR A 118 -0.29 -19.08 2.07
C THR A 118 0.09 -17.70 2.59
N ALA A 119 0.95 -17.00 1.85
CA ALA A 119 1.20 -15.58 2.01
C ALA A 119 0.71 -14.81 0.77
N TRP A 120 0.20 -13.61 1.00
CA TRP A 120 -0.10 -12.63 -0.05
C TRP A 120 0.87 -11.46 0.11
N VAL A 121 1.46 -11.05 -1.00
CA VAL A 121 2.57 -10.10 -1.04
C VAL A 121 2.20 -8.97 -1.98
N THR A 122 2.22 -7.72 -1.52
CA THR A 122 2.01 -6.57 -2.40
C THR A 122 3.21 -6.34 -3.30
N LEU A 123 2.90 -5.83 -4.50
CA LEU A 123 3.84 -5.48 -5.56
C LEU A 123 3.34 -4.13 -6.10
N GLN A 124 3.56 -3.06 -5.34
CA GLN A 124 2.86 -1.78 -5.48
C GLN A 124 3.06 -1.12 -6.84
N GLU A 125 4.30 -0.95 -7.28
CA GLU A 125 4.69 -0.36 -8.58
C GLU A 125 4.12 -1.20 -9.72
N ASN A 126 3.98 -2.51 -9.49
CA ASN A 126 3.46 -3.46 -10.46
C ASN A 126 1.92 -3.55 -10.46
N ASN A 127 1.23 -2.89 -9.51
CA ASN A 127 -0.22 -2.93 -9.32
C ASN A 127 -0.75 -4.38 -9.20
N ALA A 128 -0.08 -5.19 -8.38
CA ALA A 128 -0.34 -6.62 -8.28
C ALA A 128 -0.21 -7.17 -6.85
N ILE A 129 -0.69 -8.39 -6.65
CA ILE A 129 -0.43 -9.21 -5.47
C ILE A 129 0.14 -10.56 -5.90
N GLY A 130 1.25 -10.96 -5.30
CA GLY A 130 1.82 -12.30 -5.42
C GLY A 130 1.24 -13.26 -4.38
N ILE A 131 0.89 -14.49 -4.79
CA ILE A 131 0.44 -15.55 -3.89
C ILE A 131 1.57 -16.57 -3.70
N LEU A 132 2.11 -16.64 -2.49
CA LEU A 132 3.22 -17.49 -2.11
C LEU A 132 2.74 -18.73 -1.35
N ASP A 133 3.11 -19.93 -1.83
CA ASP A 133 3.02 -21.14 -1.03
C ASP A 133 4.25 -21.21 -0.12
N ILE A 134 4.02 -21.02 1.19
CA ILE A 134 5.06 -20.93 2.21
C ILE A 134 5.78 -22.27 2.37
N SER A 135 5.06 -23.38 2.18
CA SER A 135 5.61 -24.73 2.34
C SER A 135 6.53 -25.11 1.18
N GLN A 136 6.18 -24.68 -0.03
CA GLN A 136 6.96 -24.89 -1.25
C GLN A 136 8.09 -23.89 -1.40
N GLY A 137 7.98 -22.72 -0.76
CA GLY A 137 8.91 -21.61 -0.92
C GLY A 137 8.88 -21.04 -2.35
N ALA A 138 7.69 -20.97 -2.94
CA ALA A 138 7.52 -20.53 -4.32
C ALA A 138 6.21 -19.76 -4.53
N PHE A 139 6.29 -18.69 -5.33
CA PHE A 139 5.10 -17.99 -5.81
C PHE A 139 4.32 -18.88 -6.77
N THR A 140 3.03 -19.05 -6.50
CA THR A 140 2.12 -19.89 -7.29
C THR A 140 1.32 -19.09 -8.31
N SER A 141 1.10 -17.80 -8.06
CA SER A 141 0.45 -16.90 -9.01
C SER A 141 0.77 -15.43 -8.74
N LEU A 142 0.59 -14.62 -9.78
CA LEU A 142 0.55 -13.17 -9.73
C LEU A 142 -0.86 -12.72 -10.12
N LYS A 143 -1.42 -11.76 -9.38
CA LYS A 143 -2.77 -11.24 -9.58
C LYS A 143 -2.71 -9.75 -9.80
N GLY A 144 -3.02 -9.31 -11.02
CA GLY A 144 -3.20 -7.89 -11.31
C GLY A 144 -4.49 -7.38 -10.68
N LEU A 145 -4.47 -6.13 -10.22
CA LEU A 145 -5.58 -5.54 -9.46
C LEU A 145 -6.60 -4.81 -10.34
N GLY A 146 -6.35 -4.74 -11.66
CA GLY A 146 -7.14 -3.92 -12.57
C GLY A 146 -6.98 -2.42 -12.27
N PHE A 147 -7.98 -1.63 -12.65
CA PHE A 147 -7.95 -0.18 -12.51
C PHE A 147 -9.31 0.37 -12.06
N LYS A 148 -9.30 1.35 -11.16
CA LYS A 148 -10.49 2.06 -10.71
C LYS A 148 -10.91 3.09 -11.73
N ASN A 149 -12.14 3.02 -12.23
CA ASN A 149 -12.67 4.06 -13.13
C ASN A 149 -13.20 5.26 -12.34
N HIS A 150 -12.52 6.40 -12.41
CA HIS A 150 -12.90 7.64 -11.73
C HIS A 150 -14.03 8.41 -12.43
N GLN A 151 -14.56 7.94 -13.57
CA GLN A 151 -15.78 8.46 -14.16
C GLN A 151 -17.05 7.94 -13.48
N LEU A 152 -16.95 6.83 -12.73
CA LEU A 152 -18.10 6.20 -12.11
C LEU A 152 -18.53 6.90 -10.82
N ALA A 153 -19.84 6.96 -10.59
CA ALA A 153 -20.40 7.50 -9.35
C ALA A 153 -19.79 6.78 -8.13
N GLY A 154 -19.38 7.57 -7.14
CA GLY A 154 -18.69 7.05 -5.94
C GLY A 154 -17.18 6.95 -6.06
N ASN A 155 -16.59 7.15 -7.25
CA ASN A 155 -15.14 7.12 -7.48
C ASN A 155 -14.55 8.50 -7.83
N SER A 156 -15.24 9.59 -7.51
CA SER A 156 -14.72 10.94 -7.76
C SER A 156 -13.43 11.21 -6.98
N LEU A 157 -12.56 12.07 -7.49
CA LEU A 157 -11.35 12.55 -6.81
C LEU A 157 -11.21 14.05 -6.96
N ASP A 158 -10.41 14.67 -6.11
CA ASP A 158 -9.90 16.01 -6.37
C ASP A 158 -8.62 15.92 -7.22
N ALA A 159 -8.63 16.53 -8.40
CA ALA A 159 -7.60 16.33 -9.42
C ALA A 159 -6.58 17.47 -9.53
N SER A 160 -6.84 18.60 -8.88
CA SER A 160 -6.07 19.82 -9.09
C SER A 160 -5.80 20.52 -7.77
N ASP A 161 -4.60 21.10 -7.67
CA ASP A 161 -4.23 22.04 -6.62
C ASP A 161 -4.32 23.51 -7.11
N ARG A 162 -4.92 23.77 -8.29
CA ARG A 162 -4.93 25.06 -9.01
C ARG A 162 -6.26 25.41 -9.68
N ASP A 163 -7.37 25.06 -9.07
CA ASP A 163 -8.73 25.23 -9.60
C ASP A 163 -9.57 26.28 -8.86
N GLY A 164 -9.02 26.87 -7.82
CA GLY A 164 -9.55 28.04 -7.13
C GLY A 164 -9.22 29.38 -7.80
N ALA A 165 -9.80 30.45 -7.26
CA ALA A 165 -9.60 31.81 -7.76
C ALA A 165 -8.11 32.20 -7.74
N GLY A 166 -7.62 32.72 -8.88
CA GLY A 166 -6.21 33.09 -9.03
C GLY A 166 -5.23 31.90 -9.06
N GLY A 167 -5.73 30.67 -9.24
CA GLY A 167 -4.92 29.46 -9.19
C GLY A 167 -4.57 29.04 -7.76
N ALA A 168 -5.36 29.41 -6.77
CA ALA A 168 -5.31 28.79 -5.45
C ALA A 168 -5.89 27.36 -5.50
N GLY A 169 -5.64 26.55 -4.48
CA GLY A 169 -6.34 25.28 -4.32
C GLY A 169 -7.82 25.48 -3.97
N LEU A 170 -8.66 24.51 -4.30
CA LEU A 170 -10.08 24.47 -3.99
C LEU A 170 -10.52 23.00 -3.91
N ILE A 171 -11.26 22.63 -2.86
CA ILE A 171 -11.83 21.28 -2.79
C ILE A 171 -12.87 21.10 -3.91
N ASN A 172 -12.54 20.26 -4.89
CA ASN A 172 -13.32 19.98 -6.09
C ASN A 172 -13.31 18.49 -6.43
N ILE A 173 -13.96 17.72 -5.55
CA ILE A 173 -14.10 16.28 -5.73
C ILE A 173 -15.13 16.00 -6.83
N ALA A 174 -14.64 15.56 -8.00
CA ALA A 174 -15.45 15.33 -9.19
C ALA A 174 -15.07 14.03 -9.92
N ASN A 175 -15.94 13.60 -10.84
CA ASN A 175 -15.67 12.45 -11.70
C ASN A 175 -14.84 12.87 -12.91
N TRP A 176 -13.79 12.11 -13.22
CA TRP A 176 -12.80 12.46 -14.23
C TRP A 176 -12.50 11.28 -15.16
N PRO A 177 -12.15 11.53 -16.43
CA PRO A 177 -11.82 10.49 -17.41
C PRO A 177 -10.43 9.89 -17.21
N VAL A 178 -10.16 9.39 -16.01
CA VAL A 178 -8.90 8.76 -15.61
C VAL A 178 -9.17 7.43 -14.89
N PHE A 179 -8.17 6.56 -14.90
CA PHE A 179 -8.17 5.29 -14.21
C PHE A 179 -7.15 5.30 -13.06
N GLY A 180 -7.56 4.99 -11.84
CA GLY A 180 -6.66 4.86 -10.69
C GLY A 180 -6.04 3.47 -10.64
N MET A 181 -4.73 3.41 -10.49
CA MET A 181 -4.02 2.16 -10.22
C MET A 181 -4.13 1.89 -8.71
N TYR A 182 -4.44 0.65 -8.31
CA TYR A 182 -4.62 0.34 -6.89
C TYR A 182 -3.31 0.45 -6.12
N GLN A 183 -2.23 -0.10 -6.65
CA GLN A 183 -0.86 0.07 -6.13
C GLN A 183 -0.81 0.07 -4.59
N PRO A 184 -1.20 -1.06 -3.97
CA PRO A 184 -1.29 -1.10 -2.54
C PRO A 184 0.08 -1.27 -1.90
N ASP A 185 0.38 -0.42 -0.94
CA ASP A 185 1.53 -0.55 -0.04
C ASP A 185 1.23 -1.66 0.97
N ALA A 186 0.54 -1.32 2.07
CA ALA A 186 0.26 -2.28 3.11
C ALA A 186 -0.92 -3.23 2.79
N ILE A 187 -0.80 -4.45 3.33
CA ILE A 187 -1.82 -5.49 3.26
C ILE A 187 -2.03 -6.18 4.62
N ALA A 188 -3.29 -6.44 4.96
CA ALA A 188 -3.69 -7.25 6.11
C ALA A 188 -4.71 -8.31 5.72
N SER A 189 -4.85 -9.38 6.51
CA SER A 189 -5.86 -10.41 6.27
C SER A 189 -6.64 -10.78 7.52
N TYR A 190 -7.87 -11.22 7.32
CA TYR A 190 -8.76 -11.68 8.38
C TYR A 190 -9.71 -12.76 7.85
N ARG A 191 -10.45 -13.40 8.76
CA ARG A 191 -11.39 -14.46 8.40
C ARG A 191 -12.83 -14.03 8.66
N TYR A 192 -13.68 -14.25 7.66
CA TYR A 192 -15.13 -14.08 7.78
C TYR A 192 -15.84 -15.33 7.25
N GLN A 193 -16.69 -15.91 8.10
CA GLN A 193 -17.50 -17.11 7.79
C GLN A 193 -16.74 -18.28 7.15
N GLY A 194 -15.50 -18.51 7.58
CA GLY A 194 -14.71 -19.63 7.06
C GLY A 194 -13.71 -19.25 5.97
N ASN A 195 -13.85 -18.07 5.36
CA ASN A 195 -13.06 -17.61 4.22
C ASN A 195 -12.05 -16.54 4.65
N THR A 196 -10.92 -16.48 3.95
CA THR A 196 -9.92 -15.42 4.12
C THR A 196 -10.26 -14.25 3.22
N TYR A 197 -10.13 -13.04 3.77
CA TYR A 197 -10.23 -11.78 3.05
C TYR A 197 -8.97 -10.96 3.30
N LEU A 198 -8.57 -10.19 2.29
CA LEU A 198 -7.42 -9.30 2.31
C LEU A 198 -7.92 -7.86 2.33
N VAL A 199 -7.23 -6.97 3.03
CA VAL A 199 -7.50 -5.54 3.06
C VAL A 199 -6.22 -4.83 2.65
N THR A 200 -6.30 -3.95 1.66
CA THR A 200 -5.15 -3.21 1.13
C THR A 200 -5.34 -1.70 1.25
N ALA A 201 -4.26 -0.99 1.56
CA ALA A 201 -4.19 0.47 1.51
C ALA A 201 -3.65 0.88 0.13
N ASN A 202 -4.48 1.56 -0.68
CA ASN A 202 -4.18 1.80 -2.09
C ASN A 202 -3.49 3.16 -2.29
N GLU A 203 -2.19 3.19 -1.98
CA GLU A 203 -1.37 4.41 -1.83
C GLU A 203 -1.04 5.04 -3.18
N GLY A 204 -0.26 4.34 -4.00
CA GLY A 204 0.10 4.78 -5.35
C GLY A 204 1.51 5.28 -5.54
N ASP A 205 2.55 4.47 -5.31
CA ASP A 205 3.91 4.93 -5.59
C ASP A 205 4.32 4.85 -7.08
N ALA A 206 5.34 5.62 -7.46
CA ALA A 206 5.85 5.78 -8.81
C ALA A 206 7.36 5.60 -8.84
N ARG A 207 7.90 5.01 -9.91
CA ARG A 207 9.36 4.87 -10.03
C ARG A 207 10.03 6.15 -10.54
N GLU A 208 10.90 6.71 -9.71
CA GLU A 208 11.59 7.98 -9.96
C GLU A 208 13.11 7.89 -9.72
N TYR A 209 13.83 7.54 -10.77
CA TYR A 209 15.29 7.37 -10.80
C TYR A 209 15.93 8.20 -11.92
N THR A 210 17.27 8.28 -11.94
CA THR A 210 17.99 9.02 -12.99
C THR A 210 17.77 8.40 -14.38
N ALA A 211 17.65 7.08 -14.47
CA ALA A 211 17.43 6.36 -15.73
C ALA A 211 15.94 6.15 -16.09
N LEU A 212 15.02 6.37 -15.15
CA LEU A 212 13.58 6.16 -15.34
C LEU A 212 12.80 7.18 -14.52
N THR A 213 12.05 8.05 -15.18
CA THR A 213 11.10 8.99 -14.54
C THR A 213 9.73 8.64 -15.08
N GLU A 214 8.87 8.10 -14.24
CA GLU A 214 7.56 7.59 -14.64
C GLU A 214 6.51 8.70 -14.74
N GLU A 215 6.43 9.57 -13.73
CA GLU A 215 5.37 10.55 -13.60
C GLU A 215 5.38 11.57 -14.75
N ARG A 216 4.22 11.80 -15.36
CA ARG A 216 4.02 12.90 -16.32
C ARG A 216 2.76 13.68 -15.97
N ARG A 217 2.87 15.00 -16.08
CA ARG A 217 1.72 15.90 -16.00
C ARG A 217 0.86 15.72 -17.24
N ILE A 218 -0.45 15.58 -17.06
CA ILE A 218 -1.40 15.45 -18.18
C ILE A 218 -1.30 16.64 -19.16
N SER A 219 -0.96 17.85 -18.69
CA SER A 219 -0.75 19.03 -19.57
C SER A 219 0.42 18.89 -20.54
N ALA A 220 1.35 17.97 -20.29
CA ALA A 220 2.51 17.71 -21.14
C ALA A 220 2.28 16.59 -22.16
N LEU A 221 1.13 15.90 -22.10
CA LEU A 221 0.80 14.78 -22.97
C LEU A 221 0.10 15.24 -24.25
N THR A 222 0.25 14.46 -25.32
CA THR A 222 -0.65 14.51 -26.46
C THR A 222 -1.80 13.55 -26.17
N LEU A 223 -3.04 14.05 -26.15
CA LEU A 223 -4.22 13.22 -25.95
C LEU A 223 -4.89 12.90 -27.28
N ASP A 224 -5.33 11.66 -27.45
CA ASP A 224 -6.11 11.26 -28.63
C ASP A 224 -7.41 12.07 -28.70
N ALA A 225 -7.67 12.66 -29.87
CA ALA A 225 -8.81 13.55 -30.07
C ALA A 225 -10.18 12.82 -30.06
N THR A 226 -10.19 11.51 -30.26
CA THR A 226 -11.41 10.68 -30.21
C THR A 226 -11.75 10.31 -28.77
N ALA A 227 -10.74 9.91 -27.98
CA ALA A 227 -10.87 9.58 -26.57
C ALA A 227 -11.11 10.84 -25.72
N PHE A 228 -10.46 11.96 -26.06
CA PHE A 228 -10.51 13.22 -25.33
C PHE A 228 -10.90 14.40 -26.25
N PRO A 229 -12.14 14.46 -26.77
CA PRO A 229 -12.59 15.51 -27.69
C PRO A 229 -12.53 16.92 -27.09
N ASN A 230 -12.43 17.03 -25.75
CA ASN A 230 -12.29 18.25 -24.98
C ASN A 230 -10.90 18.38 -24.29
N ALA A 231 -9.85 17.77 -24.87
CA ALA A 231 -8.50 17.76 -24.32
C ALA A 231 -8.01 19.12 -23.82
N ALA A 232 -8.21 20.20 -24.58
CA ALA A 232 -7.77 21.55 -24.18
C ALA A 232 -8.38 22.05 -22.86
N ALA A 233 -9.63 21.67 -22.54
CA ALA A 233 -10.25 21.98 -21.27
C ALA A 233 -9.67 21.08 -20.16
N LEU A 234 -9.64 19.76 -20.40
CA LEU A 234 -9.13 18.76 -19.46
C LEU A 234 -7.69 19.04 -19.05
N GLN A 235 -6.83 19.44 -19.99
CA GLN A 235 -5.42 19.73 -19.76
C GLN A 235 -5.16 21.09 -19.11
N SER A 236 -6.19 21.87 -18.79
CA SER A 236 -6.02 23.11 -18.02
C SER A 236 -5.57 22.81 -16.59
N ASN A 237 -4.81 23.73 -15.99
CA ASN A 237 -4.36 23.60 -14.60
C ASN A 237 -5.53 23.45 -13.62
N ALA A 238 -6.68 24.05 -13.90
CA ALA A 238 -7.87 23.98 -13.05
C ALA A 238 -8.65 22.65 -13.20
N GLN A 239 -8.20 21.74 -14.06
CA GLN A 239 -8.79 20.41 -14.24
C GLN A 239 -7.70 19.35 -14.07
N LEU A 240 -7.44 18.54 -15.09
CA LEU A 240 -6.50 17.43 -15.01
C LEU A 240 -5.07 17.83 -15.34
N GLY A 241 -4.82 19.02 -15.89
CA GLY A 241 -3.51 19.38 -16.45
C GLY A 241 -2.33 19.13 -15.51
N ARG A 242 -2.56 19.32 -14.20
CA ARG A 242 -1.54 19.09 -13.18
C ARG A 242 -1.54 17.68 -12.61
N LEU A 243 -2.58 16.89 -12.78
CA LEU A 243 -2.61 15.54 -12.24
C LEU A 243 -1.49 14.68 -12.88
N ASN A 244 -0.72 14.00 -12.03
CA ASN A 244 0.33 13.08 -12.45
C ASN A 244 -0.26 11.73 -12.90
N VAL A 245 0.22 11.24 -14.04
CA VAL A 245 -0.10 9.92 -14.59
C VAL A 245 1.17 9.16 -14.94
N THR A 246 1.07 7.84 -15.06
CA THR A 246 2.14 7.03 -15.61
C THR A 246 2.33 7.30 -17.11
N ASN A 247 3.58 7.29 -17.56
CA ASN A 247 3.93 7.34 -18.99
C ASN A 247 4.12 5.96 -19.64
N THR A 248 4.03 4.89 -18.85
CA THR A 248 4.31 3.52 -19.28
C THR A 248 3.07 2.81 -19.83
N ARG A 249 1.91 3.48 -19.73
CA ARG A 249 0.62 3.02 -20.23
C ARG A 249 -0.24 4.21 -20.65
N GLY A 250 -1.06 4.00 -21.67
CA GLY A 250 -2.07 4.98 -22.10
C GLY A 250 -2.16 5.12 -23.61
N ASP A 251 -1.05 4.89 -24.31
CA ASP A 251 -0.98 4.78 -25.76
C ASP A 251 -1.25 3.32 -26.18
N THR A 252 -2.52 2.99 -26.42
CA THR A 252 -2.94 1.62 -26.69
C THR A 252 -2.72 1.20 -28.15
N LYS A 253 -2.58 2.18 -29.05
CA LYS A 253 -2.39 1.97 -30.49
C LYS A 253 -0.97 2.21 -30.97
N GLY A 254 -0.09 2.72 -30.11
CA GLY A 254 1.35 2.87 -30.34
C GLY A 254 1.71 4.00 -31.31
N ASP A 255 0.90 5.05 -31.39
CA ASP A 255 1.13 6.19 -32.30
C ASP A 255 1.56 7.48 -31.58
N GLY A 256 1.80 7.41 -30.28
CA GLY A 256 2.39 8.47 -29.47
C GLY A 256 1.39 9.46 -28.86
N ASP A 257 0.09 9.24 -29.03
CA ASP A 257 -0.94 9.92 -28.24
C ASP A 257 -1.56 8.98 -27.19
N PHE A 258 -2.14 9.57 -26.14
CA PHE A 258 -2.74 8.81 -25.04
C PHE A 258 -4.24 8.63 -25.30
N ASP A 259 -4.67 7.37 -25.38
CA ASP A 259 -6.07 6.94 -25.47
C ASP A 259 -6.74 6.83 -24.09
N ALA A 260 -5.93 6.62 -23.04
CA ALA A 260 -6.36 6.49 -21.66
C ALA A 260 -5.31 7.05 -20.71
N LEU A 261 -5.76 7.51 -19.54
CA LEU A 261 -4.93 8.15 -18.52
C LEU A 261 -4.99 7.33 -17.23
N TYR A 262 -3.83 6.99 -16.68
CA TYR A 262 -3.69 6.13 -15.50
C TYR A 262 -2.98 6.90 -14.39
N VAL A 263 -3.71 7.22 -13.33
CA VAL A 263 -3.23 7.98 -12.18
C VAL A 263 -2.71 7.04 -11.11
N PHE A 264 -1.74 7.54 -10.34
CA PHE A 264 -1.17 6.81 -9.23
C PHE A 264 -2.12 6.77 -8.04
N GLY A 265 -2.25 5.59 -7.45
CA GLY A 265 -3.10 5.35 -6.29
C GLY A 265 -4.59 5.37 -6.62
N ALA A 266 -5.35 4.55 -5.89
CA ALA A 266 -6.80 4.54 -6.01
C ALA A 266 -7.49 5.39 -4.92
N ARG A 267 -6.71 6.05 -4.05
CA ARG A 267 -7.15 6.98 -2.99
C ARG A 267 -8.17 6.37 -2.02
N SER A 268 -7.95 5.11 -1.66
CA SER A 268 -8.95 4.24 -1.03
C SER A 268 -8.30 3.08 -0.29
N PHE A 269 -9.10 2.31 0.43
CA PHE A 269 -8.78 0.91 0.73
C PHE A 269 -9.72 -0.04 -0.03
N SER A 270 -9.22 -1.25 -0.28
CA SER A 270 -9.97 -2.34 -0.91
C SER A 270 -10.05 -3.57 0.00
N ILE A 271 -11.10 -4.37 -0.18
CA ILE A 271 -11.20 -5.73 0.37
C ILE A 271 -11.25 -6.73 -0.79
N TRP A 272 -10.44 -7.78 -0.70
CA TRP A 272 -10.32 -8.85 -1.70
C TRP A 272 -10.60 -10.21 -1.06
N ASP A 273 -11.00 -11.19 -1.86
CA ASP A 273 -10.98 -12.59 -1.42
C ASP A 273 -9.57 -13.19 -1.50
N ALA A 274 -9.41 -14.44 -1.04
CA ALA A 274 -8.15 -15.17 -1.07
C ALA A 274 -7.58 -15.39 -2.49
N GLN A 275 -8.40 -15.26 -3.53
CA GLN A 275 -8.01 -15.37 -4.93
C GLN A 275 -7.71 -14.00 -5.57
N VAL A 276 -7.75 -12.93 -4.76
CA VAL A 276 -7.54 -11.53 -5.15
C VAL A 276 -8.65 -11.03 -6.10
N THR A 277 -9.87 -11.53 -5.91
CA THR A 277 -11.06 -10.92 -6.53
C THR A 277 -11.55 -9.78 -5.63
N GLN A 278 -11.79 -8.59 -6.20
CA GLN A 278 -12.28 -7.46 -5.42
C GLN A 278 -13.69 -7.71 -4.89
N VAL A 279 -13.86 -7.54 -3.58
CA VAL A 279 -15.12 -7.71 -2.86
C VAL A 279 -15.73 -6.34 -2.52
N PHE A 280 -14.89 -5.38 -2.18
CA PHE A 280 -15.27 -4.00 -1.86
C PHE A 280 -14.13 -3.05 -2.20
N ASP A 281 -14.47 -1.83 -2.57
CA ASP A 281 -13.57 -0.69 -2.62
C ASP A 281 -14.29 0.52 -2.00
N SER A 282 -13.57 1.31 -1.23
CA SER A 282 -14.14 2.46 -0.50
C SER A 282 -14.44 3.66 -1.39
N GLY A 283 -14.15 3.60 -2.69
CA GLY A 283 -14.40 4.66 -3.65
C GLY A 283 -13.70 5.95 -3.26
N ASN A 284 -14.48 7.03 -3.19
CA ASN A 284 -14.06 8.38 -2.82
C ASN A 284 -14.17 8.68 -1.32
N GLN A 285 -14.40 7.68 -0.47
CA GLN A 285 -14.74 7.94 0.93
C GLN A 285 -13.64 8.70 1.66
N PHE A 286 -12.35 8.43 1.38
CA PHE A 286 -11.26 9.15 2.05
C PHE A 286 -11.27 10.63 1.69
N GLU A 287 -11.38 10.97 0.40
CA GLU A 287 -11.54 12.35 -0.09
C GLU A 287 -12.71 13.06 0.62
N GLN A 288 -13.88 12.43 0.66
CA GLN A 288 -15.08 13.00 1.27
C GLN A 288 -14.93 13.22 2.78
N ARG A 289 -14.27 12.28 3.46
CA ARG A 289 -14.07 12.32 4.92
C ARG A 289 -13.04 13.36 5.31
N THR A 290 -11.90 13.43 4.62
CA THR A 290 -10.88 14.46 4.89
C THR A 290 -11.39 15.85 4.53
N ALA A 291 -12.12 16.01 3.42
CA ALA A 291 -12.75 17.29 3.06
C ALA A 291 -13.74 17.78 4.12
N THR A 292 -14.51 16.86 4.72
CA THR A 292 -15.46 17.20 5.79
C THR A 292 -14.76 17.50 7.11
N ALA A 293 -13.77 16.69 7.49
CA ALA A 293 -13.11 16.79 8.79
C ALA A 293 -12.08 17.91 8.86
N LEU A 294 -11.35 18.15 7.76
CA LEU A 294 -10.23 19.07 7.66
C LEU A 294 -10.34 19.95 6.41
N PRO A 295 -11.44 20.71 6.20
CA PRO A 295 -11.66 21.47 4.97
C PRO A 295 -10.60 22.54 4.68
N THR A 296 -9.82 22.97 5.67
CA THR A 296 -8.73 23.96 5.50
C THR A 296 -7.36 23.31 5.33
N PHE A 297 -7.27 21.99 5.45
CA PHE A 297 -6.04 21.18 5.34
C PHE A 297 -6.26 19.93 4.48
N PHE A 298 -7.28 19.96 3.64
CA PHE A 298 -7.61 18.89 2.71
C PHE A 298 -6.42 18.63 1.78
N ASN A 299 -6.14 17.35 1.51
CA ASN A 299 -5.02 16.89 0.69
C ASN A 299 -3.72 17.67 0.94
N SER A 300 -3.43 17.94 2.22
CA SER A 300 -2.19 18.57 2.66
C SER A 300 -1.01 17.60 2.63
N ASN A 301 0.18 18.14 2.37
CA ASN A 301 1.42 17.38 2.44
C ASN A 301 1.83 17.06 3.90
N HIS A 302 2.68 16.05 4.10
CA HIS A 302 3.14 15.65 5.44
C HIS A 302 4.19 16.63 6.02
N ASP A 303 4.95 17.34 5.19
CA ASP A 303 6.13 18.15 5.58
C ASP A 303 5.81 19.62 5.87
N SER A 304 4.58 20.04 5.58
CA SER A 304 4.15 21.43 5.72
C SER A 304 2.69 21.51 6.12
N ASN A 305 2.37 22.37 7.10
CA ASN A 305 0.99 22.69 7.47
C ASN A 305 0.37 23.81 6.61
N ALA A 306 1.18 24.51 5.80
CA ALA A 306 0.73 25.52 4.84
C ALA A 306 0.65 24.90 3.44
N SER A 307 -0.07 23.79 3.33
CA SER A 307 -0.04 22.91 2.16
C SER A 307 -1.44 22.45 1.72
N PHE A 308 -2.47 23.21 2.10
CA PHE A 308 -3.84 22.97 1.65
C PHE A 308 -3.88 22.65 0.15
N ASP A 309 -4.47 21.50 -0.16
CA ASP A 309 -4.78 21.00 -1.50
C ASP A 309 -3.57 20.60 -2.37
N THR A 310 -2.35 20.71 -1.84
CA THR A 310 -1.11 20.46 -2.63
C THR A 310 -0.87 19.00 -3.02
N ARG A 311 -1.68 18.06 -2.53
CA ARG A 311 -1.64 16.64 -2.94
C ARG A 311 -2.77 16.24 -3.88
N SER A 312 -3.73 17.11 -4.19
CA SER A 312 -4.85 16.80 -5.08
C SER A 312 -4.40 16.51 -6.51
N ASP A 313 -3.35 17.19 -7.00
CA ASP A 313 -2.71 16.90 -8.29
C ASP A 313 -1.76 15.69 -8.27
N ASN A 314 -1.66 14.99 -7.14
CA ASN A 314 -0.82 13.80 -6.94
C ASN A 314 -1.68 12.60 -6.54
N LYS A 315 -1.49 12.05 -5.34
CA LYS A 315 -2.19 10.86 -4.85
C LYS A 315 -3.23 11.17 -3.74
N GLY A 316 -3.46 12.45 -3.43
CA GLY A 316 -4.55 12.92 -2.57
C GLY A 316 -4.40 12.48 -1.10
N PRO A 317 -5.35 11.70 -0.54
CA PRO A 317 -5.28 11.25 0.85
C PRO A 317 -4.15 10.27 1.20
N GLU A 318 -3.65 9.51 0.21
CA GLU A 318 -2.50 8.57 0.34
C GLU A 318 -2.58 7.60 1.52
N PRO A 319 -3.44 6.57 1.40
CA PRO A 319 -3.48 5.50 2.39
C PRO A 319 -2.30 4.54 2.22
N GLU A 320 -1.49 4.42 3.25
CA GLU A 320 -0.18 3.74 3.21
C GLU A 320 -0.22 2.51 4.13
N GLY A 321 -0.40 2.72 5.45
CA GLY A 321 -0.52 1.64 6.42
C GLY A 321 -1.92 1.02 6.52
N VAL A 322 -2.00 -0.31 6.77
CA VAL A 322 -3.23 -0.98 7.22
C VAL A 322 -2.95 -2.06 8.27
N VAL A 323 -3.75 -2.07 9.34
CA VAL A 323 -3.79 -3.18 10.31
C VAL A 323 -5.24 -3.54 10.64
N ILE A 324 -5.47 -4.80 10.98
CA ILE A 324 -6.79 -5.31 11.39
C ILE A 324 -6.75 -5.71 12.86
N GLY A 325 -7.81 -5.34 13.59
CA GLY A 325 -8.04 -5.75 14.97
C GLY A 325 -9.40 -6.39 15.17
N GLU A 326 -9.44 -7.52 15.87
CA GLU A 326 -10.68 -8.14 16.37
C GLU A 326 -11.00 -7.55 17.74
N MET A 327 -12.14 -6.87 17.85
CA MET A 327 -12.60 -6.24 19.09
C MET A 327 -14.11 -6.07 19.10
N PHE A 328 -14.71 -6.00 20.29
CA PHE A 328 -16.16 -5.77 20.46
C PHE A 328 -17.07 -6.74 19.64
N GLY A 329 -16.59 -7.94 19.34
CA GLY A 329 -17.31 -8.95 18.56
C GLY A 329 -17.25 -8.78 17.03
N GLY A 330 -16.34 -7.94 16.52
CA GLY A 330 -16.18 -7.70 15.09
C GLY A 330 -14.75 -7.38 14.68
N ALA A 331 -14.51 -7.41 13.37
CA ALA A 331 -13.23 -7.08 12.75
C ALA A 331 -13.23 -5.59 12.37
N TYR A 332 -12.13 -4.89 12.67
CA TYR A 332 -11.96 -3.47 12.35
C TYR A 332 -10.65 -3.26 11.58
N ALA A 333 -10.72 -2.49 10.49
CA ALA A 333 -9.54 -2.00 9.78
C ALA A 333 -9.17 -0.61 10.28
N PHE A 334 -7.88 -0.40 10.48
CA PHE A 334 -7.25 0.89 10.75
C PHE A 334 -6.32 1.19 9.57
N ILE A 335 -6.56 2.29 8.87
CA ILE A 335 -5.81 2.67 7.67
C ILE A 335 -5.14 4.02 7.94
N GLY A 336 -3.81 4.06 7.87
CA GLY A 336 -3.01 5.27 8.01
C GLY A 336 -3.04 6.09 6.73
N LEU A 337 -3.19 7.41 6.85
CA LEU A 337 -3.08 8.35 5.74
C LEU A 337 -1.78 9.12 5.88
N GLU A 338 -0.81 8.86 5.01
CA GLU A 338 0.56 9.35 5.16
C GLU A 338 0.62 10.89 5.06
N ARG A 339 0.03 11.48 4.01
CA ARG A 339 0.21 12.92 3.77
C ARG A 339 -0.59 13.80 4.73
N VAL A 340 -1.91 13.82 4.58
CA VAL A 340 -2.78 14.67 5.42
C VAL A 340 -2.74 14.23 6.88
N GLY A 341 -2.32 12.99 7.13
CA GLY A 341 -2.19 12.41 8.45
C GLY A 341 -3.47 11.74 8.93
N GLY A 342 -3.34 11.04 10.05
CA GLY A 342 -4.46 10.42 10.76
C GLY A 342 -4.80 9.02 10.27
N ILE A 343 -5.78 8.42 10.94
CA ILE A 343 -6.16 7.02 10.80
C ILE A 343 -7.66 6.94 10.52
N MET A 344 -8.01 6.31 9.41
CA MET A 344 -9.36 5.93 9.06
C MET A 344 -9.73 4.61 9.74
N VAL A 345 -10.90 4.54 10.37
CA VAL A 345 -11.37 3.34 11.08
C VAL A 345 -12.65 2.82 10.45
N TYR A 346 -12.67 1.55 10.10
CA TYR A 346 -13.80 0.86 9.49
C TYR A 346 -14.14 -0.41 10.26
N ASP A 347 -15.42 -0.63 10.54
CA ASP A 347 -15.96 -1.93 10.90
C ASP A 347 -16.08 -2.76 9.61
N ILE A 348 -15.26 -3.79 9.50
CA ILE A 348 -15.17 -4.72 8.37
C ILE A 348 -15.77 -6.09 8.72
N SER A 349 -16.56 -6.18 9.79
CA SER A 349 -17.23 -7.44 10.21
C SER A 349 -18.12 -8.02 9.12
N ASN A 350 -18.52 -7.20 8.12
CA ASN A 350 -19.07 -7.66 6.87
C ASN A 350 -18.19 -7.19 5.69
N PRO A 351 -17.43 -8.08 5.02
CA PRO A 351 -16.49 -7.72 3.95
C PRO A 351 -17.15 -7.03 2.76
N VAL A 352 -18.43 -7.29 2.47
CA VAL A 352 -19.15 -6.69 1.33
C VAL A 352 -19.83 -5.37 1.69
N ASN A 353 -19.86 -5.00 2.96
CA ASN A 353 -20.45 -3.74 3.41
C ASN A 353 -19.71 -3.17 4.64
N PRO A 354 -18.43 -2.80 4.50
CA PRO A 354 -17.70 -2.10 5.56
C PRO A 354 -18.39 -0.80 5.96
N ARG A 355 -18.31 -0.46 7.25
CA ARG A 355 -18.91 0.75 7.81
C ARG A 355 -17.84 1.66 8.38
N PHE A 356 -17.80 2.89 7.89
CA PHE A 356 -16.96 3.93 8.48
C PHE A 356 -17.36 4.16 9.94
N VAL A 357 -16.36 4.15 10.82
CA VAL A 357 -16.52 4.39 12.26
C VAL A 357 -16.09 5.82 12.57
N GLN A 358 -14.84 6.16 12.28
CA GLN A 358 -14.27 7.47 12.57
C GLN A 358 -12.98 7.73 11.79
N TYR A 359 -12.59 8.99 11.77
CA TYR A 359 -11.28 9.46 11.32
C TYR A 359 -10.64 10.22 12.49
N ILE A 360 -9.45 9.80 12.91
CA ILE A 360 -8.72 10.43 14.02
C ILE A 360 -7.42 10.98 13.47
N ASN A 361 -7.12 12.24 13.78
CA ASN A 361 -5.86 12.88 13.38
C ASN A 361 -5.30 13.68 14.56
N ASN A 362 -4.09 13.31 15.01
CA ASN A 362 -3.38 13.99 16.11
C ASN A 362 -2.42 15.09 15.61
N ARG A 363 -2.37 15.33 14.30
CA ARG A 363 -1.58 16.41 13.71
C ARG A 363 -2.04 17.75 14.25
N ASN A 364 -1.10 18.50 14.80
CA ASN A 364 -1.29 19.89 15.19
C ASN A 364 -1.00 20.80 13.99
N PHE A 365 -2.05 21.19 13.28
CA PHE A 365 -1.95 22.08 12.11
C PHE A 365 -1.50 23.52 12.44
N ALA A 366 -1.49 23.92 13.72
CA ALA A 366 -0.90 25.19 14.15
C ALA A 366 0.61 25.08 14.46
N GLY A 367 1.14 23.86 14.52
CA GLY A 367 2.56 23.58 14.70
C GLY A 367 3.38 23.73 13.42
N ASN A 368 4.67 23.46 13.51
CA ASN A 368 5.61 23.46 12.38
C ASN A 368 6.34 22.10 12.32
N PRO A 369 6.14 21.31 11.24
CA PRO A 369 6.80 20.02 11.02
C PRO A 369 8.33 20.08 11.16
N GLY A 370 8.98 21.04 10.51
CA GLY A 370 10.43 21.22 10.52
C GLY A 370 11.04 21.57 11.90
N THR A 371 10.20 21.90 12.88
CA THR A 371 10.62 22.12 14.29
C THR A 371 10.07 21.07 15.26
N GLY A 372 9.39 20.04 14.77
CA GLY A 372 8.82 18.97 15.59
C GLY A 372 7.64 19.38 16.47
N THR A 373 6.93 20.47 16.14
CA THR A 373 5.80 20.98 16.94
C THR A 373 4.43 20.64 16.36
N ALA A 374 4.41 19.90 15.24
CA ALA A 374 3.20 19.53 14.50
C ALA A 374 2.54 18.22 14.98
N GLY A 375 3.07 17.56 16.02
CA GLY A 375 2.53 16.28 16.50
C GLY A 375 2.80 15.15 15.51
N ASP A 376 1.82 14.25 15.36
CA ASP A 376 1.93 13.05 14.52
C ASP A 376 1.83 13.41 13.03
N LEU A 377 2.80 12.95 12.23
CA LEU A 377 2.87 13.14 10.77
C LEU A 377 3.30 11.83 10.09
N ALA A 378 2.71 11.49 8.95
CA ALA A 378 2.99 10.28 8.18
C ALA A 378 2.83 8.97 8.99
N PRO A 379 1.60 8.63 9.41
CA PRO A 379 1.33 7.33 10.02
C PRO A 379 1.47 6.21 8.98
N GLU A 380 2.59 5.49 9.07
CA GLU A 380 2.99 4.43 8.15
C GLU A 380 2.83 3.06 8.85
N GLY A 381 3.62 2.83 9.91
CA GLY A 381 3.58 1.59 10.69
C GLY A 381 2.43 1.54 11.71
N LEU A 382 1.51 0.59 11.56
CA LEU A 382 0.39 0.38 12.48
C LEU A 382 0.45 -1.01 13.16
N ILE A 383 0.22 -1.04 14.47
CA ILE A 383 0.10 -2.29 15.25
C ILE A 383 -1.16 -2.27 16.10
N PHE A 384 -1.98 -3.31 15.99
CA PHE A 384 -3.09 -3.54 16.91
C PHE A 384 -2.67 -4.48 18.04
N ILE A 385 -2.99 -4.12 19.28
CA ILE A 385 -2.76 -4.94 20.46
C ILE A 385 -4.13 -5.30 21.06
N PRO A 386 -4.54 -6.57 21.07
CA PRO A 386 -5.83 -6.96 21.62
C PRO A 386 -5.87 -6.75 23.14
N ALA A 387 -7.08 -6.56 23.68
CA ALA A 387 -7.30 -6.33 25.11
C ALA A 387 -6.63 -7.39 26.01
N SER A 388 -6.62 -8.66 25.57
CA SER A 388 -6.02 -9.78 26.29
C SER A 388 -4.49 -9.72 26.42
N GLN A 389 -3.82 -8.92 25.58
CA GLN A 389 -2.37 -8.71 25.59
C GLN A 389 -1.98 -7.30 26.05
N SER A 390 -2.96 -6.42 26.24
CA SER A 390 -2.75 -5.05 26.68
C SER A 390 -2.52 -4.94 28.19
N PRO A 391 -1.67 -4.01 28.67
CA PRO A 391 -1.41 -3.82 30.09
C PRO A 391 -2.60 -3.24 30.87
N ASN A 392 -3.53 -2.56 30.20
CA ASN A 392 -4.73 -1.93 30.78
C ASN A 392 -6.03 -2.71 30.52
N GLY A 393 -5.94 -3.88 29.88
CA GLY A 393 -7.11 -4.71 29.54
C GLY A 393 -8.02 -4.09 28.48
N GLN A 394 -7.55 -3.12 27.69
CA GLN A 394 -8.30 -2.47 26.60
C GLN A 394 -7.59 -2.69 25.26
N PRO A 395 -8.31 -2.81 24.14
CA PRO A 395 -7.65 -2.86 22.83
C PRO A 395 -6.85 -1.57 22.60
N LEU A 396 -5.63 -1.70 22.08
CA LEU A 396 -4.76 -0.58 21.75
C LEU A 396 -4.43 -0.58 20.26
N LEU A 397 -4.25 0.61 19.71
CA LEU A 397 -3.62 0.81 18.41
C LEU A 397 -2.34 1.62 18.62
N VAL A 398 -1.24 1.18 18.03
CA VAL A 398 0.03 1.88 18.01
C VAL A 398 0.28 2.38 16.59
N SER A 399 0.65 3.65 16.47
CA SER A 399 1.03 4.31 15.22
C SER A 399 2.47 4.77 15.32
N ALA A 400 3.32 4.32 14.39
CA ALA A 400 4.63 4.88 14.12
C ALA A 400 4.47 5.94 13.02
N ASN A 401 4.98 7.14 13.28
CA ASN A 401 4.74 8.31 12.45
C ASN A 401 6.07 8.76 11.84
N GLU A 402 6.36 8.33 10.62
CA GLU A 402 7.67 8.34 9.95
C GLU A 402 8.31 9.74 9.96
N VAL A 403 7.63 10.71 9.35
CA VAL A 403 8.12 12.09 9.20
C VAL A 403 8.36 12.78 10.54
N SER A 404 7.52 12.49 11.54
CA SER A 404 7.66 13.10 12.88
C SER A 404 8.60 12.34 13.82
N GLY A 405 8.93 11.07 13.52
CA GLY A 405 9.68 10.17 14.40
C GLY A 405 8.96 9.87 15.73
N THR A 406 7.63 10.01 15.78
CA THR A 406 6.84 9.80 17.00
C THR A 406 6.17 8.42 17.01
N VAL A 407 5.85 7.94 18.22
CA VAL A 407 5.01 6.75 18.41
C VAL A 407 3.84 7.11 19.30
N THR A 408 2.63 6.89 18.80
CA THR A 408 1.39 7.19 19.52
C THR A 408 0.62 5.92 19.82
N ILE A 409 0.12 5.81 21.05
CA ILE A 409 -0.72 4.70 21.51
C ILE A 409 -2.13 5.20 21.77
N PHE A 410 -3.09 4.69 21.01
CA PHE A 410 -4.51 4.93 21.20
C PHE A 410 -5.11 3.80 22.03
N GLN A 411 -5.84 4.16 23.09
CA GLN A 411 -6.74 3.23 23.76
C GLN A 411 -8.09 3.26 23.04
N ILE A 412 -8.59 2.10 22.64
CA ILE A 412 -9.85 2.00 21.90
C ILE A 412 -10.98 1.64 22.88
N GLN A 413 -12.10 2.36 22.77
CA GLN A 413 -13.29 2.12 23.56
C GLN A 413 -14.50 2.00 22.64
N GLN A 414 -15.46 1.15 23.02
CA GLN A 414 -16.76 1.11 22.38
C GLN A 414 -17.54 2.37 22.79
N ALA A 415 -18.19 3.03 21.83
CA ALA A 415 -19.08 4.14 22.13
C ALA A 415 -20.20 3.66 23.10
N PRO A 416 -20.60 4.48 24.11
CA PRO A 416 -21.60 4.11 25.11
C PRO A 416 -22.97 3.70 24.56
#